data_AF-A0A1M5SES3-F1
#
_entry.id   AF-A0A1M5SES3-F1
#
_cell.length_a   1.000
_cell.length_b   1.000
_cell.length_c   1.000
_cell.angle_alpha   90.00
_cell.angle_beta   90.00
_cell.angle_gamma   90.00
#
_symmetry.space_group_name_H-M   'P 1'
#
loop_
_entity.id
_entity.type
_entity.pdbx_description
1 polymer ?
#
loop_
_entity_poly.entity_id
_entity_poly.type
_entity_poly.pdbx_seq_one_letter_code
_entity_poly.pdbx_strand_id
1 'polypeptide(L)' 'MVTIAEGVRLTGAALGAVGGALVALEFFQVPSYVTYEEEWDSYDIDIAPATVTEHTNLGRVGGLLVSLGFTLLFIGELL' A
#
# COMPACT_ATOMS: atom_id res chain seq x y z
N MET A 1 -22.00 -4.02 24.16
CA MET A 1 -21.14 -2.94 23.63
C MET A 1 -19.70 -3.43 23.48
N VAL A 2 -19.10 -4.02 24.53
CA VAL A 2 -17.73 -4.59 24.49
C VAL A 2 -17.42 -5.46 23.26
N THR A 3 -18.29 -6.42 22.91
CA THR A 3 -18.07 -7.33 21.76
C THR A 3 -18.08 -6.62 20.40
N ILE A 4 -18.87 -5.53 20.26
CA ILE A 4 -18.93 -4.75 19.02
C ILE A 4 -17.65 -3.90 18.91
N ALA A 5 -17.25 -3.23 19.99
CA ALA A 5 -16.04 -2.44 20.04
C ALA A 5 -14.78 -3.29 19.71
N GLU A 6 -14.72 -4.51 20.25
CA GLU A 6 -13.62 -5.44 20.00
C GLU A 6 -13.60 -5.96 18.55
N GLY A 7 -14.76 -6.28 17.97
CA GLY A 7 -14.87 -6.66 16.56
C GLY A 7 -14.47 -5.53 15.61
N VAL A 8 -14.84 -4.29 15.91
CA VAL A 8 -14.44 -3.10 15.15
C VAL A 8 -12.92 -2.90 15.23
N ARG A 9 -12.32 -3.00 16.42
CA ARG A 9 -10.86 -2.89 16.58
C ARG A 9 -10.11 -3.99 15.83
N LEU A 10 -10.58 -5.24 15.91
CA LEU A 10 -9.96 -6.36 15.20
C LEU A 10 -10.02 -6.16 13.67
N THR A 11 -11.16 -5.70 13.16
CA THR A 11 -11.33 -5.38 11.73
C THR A 11 -10.39 -4.25 11.31
N GLY A 12 -10.28 -3.20 12.14
CA GLY A 12 -9.34 -2.10 11.92
C GLY A 12 -7.88 -2.57 11.88
N ALA A 13 -7.47 -3.42 12.82
CA ALA A 13 -6.14 -4.00 12.85
C ALA A 13 -5.86 -4.87 11.62
N ALA A 14 -6.83 -5.69 11.20
CA ALA A 14 -6.68 -6.53 10.00
C ALA A 14 -6.53 -5.70 8.73
N LEU A 15 -7.35 -4.66 8.54
CA LEU A 15 -7.23 -3.74 7.40
C LEU A 15 -5.90 -2.98 7.42
N GLY A 16 -5.47 -2.51 8.60
CA GLY A 16 -4.17 -1.87 8.78
C GLY A 16 -3.00 -2.79 8.40
N ALA A 17 -3.04 -4.05 8.83
CA ALA A 17 -2.01 -5.03 8.52
C ALA A 17 -1.95 -5.35 7.02
N VAL A 18 -3.09 -5.64 6.39
CA VAL A 18 -3.15 -5.90 4.95
C VAL A 18 -2.73 -4.66 4.15
N GLY A 19 -3.22 -3.49 4.54
CA GLY A 19 -2.87 -2.23 3.88
C GLY A 19 -1.39 -1.93 3.97
N GLY A 20 -0.79 -2.08 5.16
CA GLY A 20 0.63 -1.89 5.39
C GLY A 20 1.47 -2.87 4.57
N ALA A 21 1.05 -4.13 4.43
CA ALA A 21 1.72 -5.10 3.59
C ALA A 21 1.69 -4.70 2.10
N LEU A 22 0.56 -4.22 1.58
CA LEU A 22 0.48 -3.74 0.19
C LEU A 22 1.36 -2.52 -0.05
N VAL A 23 1.39 -1.58 0.89
CA VAL A 23 2.31 -0.42 0.84
C VAL A 23 3.77 -0.90 0.88
N ALA A 24 4.10 -1.87 1.72
CA ALA A 24 5.45 -2.42 1.78
C ALA A 24 5.86 -3.05 0.44
N LEU A 25 4.97 -3.81 -0.21
CA LEU A 25 5.24 -4.43 -1.51
C LEU A 25 5.48 -3.39 -2.62
N GLU A 26 4.78 -2.26 -2.58
CA GLU A 26 4.97 -1.15 -3.53
C GLU A 26 6.43 -0.65 -3.55
N PHE A 27 7.10 -0.59 -2.39
CA PHE A 27 8.50 -0.11 -2.32
C PHE A 27 9.52 -0.99 -3.03
N PHE A 28 9.17 -2.25 -3.32
CA PHE A 28 10.05 -3.18 -4.03
C PHE A 28 9.77 -3.24 -5.53
N GLN A 29 8.82 -2.44 -6.02
CA GLN A 29 8.50 -2.42 -7.45
C GLN A 29 9.43 -1.46 -8.19
N VAL A 30 9.89 -1.90 -9.36
CA VAL A 30 10.68 -1.07 -10.26
C VAL A 30 9.72 -0.21 -11.09
N PRO A 31 9.92 1.11 -11.17
CA PRO A 31 9.09 1.98 -12.00
C PRO A 31 9.13 1.58 -13.47
N SER A 32 8.04 1.82 -14.21
CA SER A 32 7.94 1.35 -15.60
C SER A 32 8.96 1.96 -16.57
N TYR A 33 9.58 3.09 -16.17
CA TYR A 33 10.59 3.79 -16.95
C TYR A 33 12.02 3.32 -16.65
N VAL A 34 12.21 2.39 -15.71
CA VAL A 34 13.53 1.85 -15.36
C VAL A 34 13.62 0.42 -15.86
N THR A 35 14.61 0.15 -16.70
CA THR A 35 14.93 -1.21 -17.15
C THR A 35 16.38 -1.54 -16.80
N TYR A 36 16.62 -2.76 -16.32
CA TYR A 36 17.97 -3.25 -16.06
C TYR A 36 18.49 -3.98 -17.30
N GLU A 37 19.63 -3.53 -17.83
CA GLU A 37 20.32 -4.15 -18.95
C GLU A 37 21.47 -5.02 -18.45
N GLU A 38 21.28 -6.35 -18.51
CA GLU A 38 22.25 -7.33 -18.00
C GLU A 38 23.56 -7.34 -18.80
N GLU A 39 23.52 -7.05 -20.11
CA GLU A 39 24.70 -7.02 -20.98
C GLU A 39 25.74 -5.98 -20.53
N TRP A 40 25.27 -4.86 -19.97
CA TRP A 40 26.08 -3.70 -19.64
C TRP A 40 26.18 -3.42 -18.14
N ASP A 41 25.51 -4.25 -17.31
CA ASP A 41 25.37 -4.04 -15.86
C ASP A 41 24.92 -2.60 -15.53
N SER A 42 23.90 -2.13 -16.24
CA SER A 42 23.45 -0.74 -16.17
C SER A 42 21.93 -0.61 -16.14
N TYR A 43 21.45 0.50 -15.58
CA TYR A 43 20.04 0.88 -15.62
C TYR A 43 19.80 1.91 -16.72
N ASP A 44 18.80 1.65 -17.57
CA ASP A 44 18.29 2.60 -18.55
C ASP A 44 17.00 3.25 -18.06
N ILE A 45 16.82 4.53 -18.43
CA ILE A 45 15.72 5.39 -18.02
C ILE A 45 15.02 5.95 -19.26
N ASP A 46 13.82 5.44 -19.57
CA ASP A 46 12.99 5.94 -20.68
C ASP A 46 11.72 6.61 -20.16
N ILE A 47 11.69 7.95 -20.25
CA ILE A 47 10.58 8.76 -19.76
C ILE A 47 9.69 9.17 -20.93
N ALA A 48 8.64 8.39 -21.17
CA ALA A 48 7.52 8.74 -22.03
C ALA A 48 6.29 9.14 -21.18
N PRO A 49 5.94 10.44 -21.05
CA PRO A 49 4.92 10.90 -20.09
C PRO A 49 3.54 10.25 -20.22
N ALA A 50 3.20 9.74 -21.41
CA ALA A 50 1.92 9.08 -21.68
C ALA A 50 1.83 7.64 -21.11
N THR A 51 2.95 7.01 -20.77
CA THR A 51 3.02 5.58 -20.40
C THR A 51 3.74 5.32 -19.07
N VAL A 52 4.31 6.35 -18.46
CA VAL A 52 5.03 6.25 -17.18
C VAL A 52 4.07 5.87 -16.04
N THR A 53 4.41 4.81 -15.32
CA THR A 53 3.78 4.42 -14.06
C THR A 53 4.84 4.37 -12.97
N GLU A 54 4.80 5.33 -12.06
CA GLU A 54 5.70 5.42 -10.90
C GLU A 54 5.17 4.67 -9.68
N HIS A 55 3.85 4.64 -9.52
CA HIS A 55 3.18 3.91 -8.44
C HIS A 55 2.07 3.03 -8.98
N THR A 56 1.97 1.81 -8.45
CA THR A 56 0.91 0.88 -8.81
C THR A 56 -0.31 1.04 -7.92
N ASN A 57 -1.33 0.24 -8.22
CA ASN A 57 -2.53 0.19 -7.40
C ASN A 57 -2.26 -0.48 -6.04
N LEU A 58 -1.16 -1.20 -5.83
CA LEU A 58 -0.83 -1.80 -4.52
C LEU A 58 -0.63 -0.72 -3.47
N GLY A 59 0.23 0.26 -3.73
CA GLY A 59 0.45 1.38 -2.81
C GLY A 59 -0.83 2.19 -2.55
N ARG A 60 -1.64 2.43 -3.60
CA ARG A 60 -2.91 3.18 -3.50
C ARG A 60 -3.94 2.46 -2.64
N VAL A 61 -4.20 1.20 -2.93
CA VAL A 61 -5.13 0.36 -2.17
C VAL A 61 -4.61 0.14 -0.76
N GLY A 62 -3.31 -0.10 -0.61
CA GLY A 62 -2.65 -0.26 0.67
C GLY A 62 -2.83 0.94 1.58
N GLY A 63 -2.54 2.15 1.08
CA GLY A 63 -2.73 3.39 1.83
C GLY A 63 -4.19 3.63 2.24
N LEU A 64 -5.14 3.29 1.38
CA LEU A 64 -6.58 3.36 1.71
C LEU A 64 -6.97 2.36 2.82
N LEU A 65 -6.46 1.12 2.77
CA LEU A 65 -6.74 0.13 3.81
C LEU A 65 -6.11 0.52 5.15
N VAL A 66 -4.92 1.13 5.15
CA VAL A 66 -4.29 1.66 6.37
C VAL A 66 -5.16 2.76 6.98
N SER A 67 -5.60 3.72 6.18
CA SER A 67 -6.41 4.84 6.69
C SER A 67 -7.77 4.37 7.23
N LEU A 68 -8.44 3.44 6.53
CA LEU A 68 -9.67 2.81 7.01
C LEU A 68 -9.44 1.99 8.27
N GLY A 69 -8.33 1.24 8.34
CA GLY A 69 -7.95 0.46 9.51
C GLY A 69 -7.80 1.33 10.76
N PHE A 70 -7.06 2.44 10.66
CA PHE A 70 -6.92 3.42 11.74
C PHE A 70 -8.24 4.10 12.10
N THR A 71 -9.08 4.40 11.11
CA THR A 71 -10.41 4.98 11.35
C THR A 71 -11.28 4.04 12.18
N LEU A 72 -11.29 2.74 11.86
CA LEU A 72 -12.03 1.75 12.65
C LEU A 72 -11.45 1.57 14.05
N LEU A 73 -10.12 1.54 14.20
CA LEU A 73 -9.49 1.50 15.52
C LEU A 73 -9.93 2.69 16.40
N PHE A 74 -9.95 3.89 15.84
CA PHE A 74 -10.43 5.09 16.52
C PHE A 74 -11.91 4.98 16.93
N ILE A 75 -12.79 4.54 16.03
CA ILE A 75 -14.21 4.33 16.35
C ILE A 75 -14.36 3.28 17.45
N GLY A 76 -13.61 2.18 17.37
CA GLY A 76 -13.62 1.12 18.37
C GLY A 76 -13.18 1.57 19.75
N GLU A 77 -12.38 2.63 19.86
CA GLU A 77 -12.00 3.24 21.15
C GLU A 77 -13.12 4.10 21.75
N LEU A 78 -14.03 4.60 20.91
CA LEU A 78 -15.18 5.43 21.33
C LEU A 78 -16.45 4.62 21.66
N LEU A 79 -16.45 3.31 21.43
CA LEU A 79 -17.57 2.37 21.61
C LEU A 79 -17.49 1.56 22.91
#